data_AF-A0A3B0XEY7-F1
#
_entry.id   AF-A0A3B0XEY7-F1
#
_cell.length_a   1.000
_cell.length_b   1.000
_cell.length_c   1.000
_cell.angle_alpha   90.00
_cell.angle_beta   90.00
_cell.angle_gamma   90.00
#
_symmetry.space_group_name_H-M   'P 1'
#
loop_
_entity.id
_entity.type
_entity.pdbx_description
1 polymer ?
#
loop_
_entity_poly.entity_id
_entity_poly.type
_entity_poly.pdbx_seq_one_letter_code
_entity_poly.pdbx_strand_id
1 'polypeptide(L)'
;MKTKIRIILYALSFVSCSLSQIILAKETLISDTPSITVTGTREETLRAETSETTDRIDKEIILETKPAHPSEIMERVPGVHINVTGGEGHMTSIRQPISTSPLYLYLEDGIPTRSTGFFNHNALYEVNVPQAS
;
A
#
# COMPACT_ATOMS: atom_id res chain seq x y z
N MET A 1 -49.68 -18.15 -25.25
CA MET A 1 -48.23 -18.45 -25.14
C MET A 1 -47.36 -17.19 -25.01
N LYS A 2 -47.53 -16.16 -25.85
CA LYS A 2 -46.71 -14.93 -25.86
C LYS A 2 -46.71 -14.13 -24.54
N THR A 3 -47.82 -14.12 -23.80
CA THR A 3 -47.96 -13.39 -22.53
C THR A 3 -47.16 -14.03 -21.39
N LYS A 4 -47.09 -15.37 -21.34
CA LYS A 4 -46.31 -16.11 -20.34
C LYS A 4 -44.80 -15.90 -20.51
N ILE A 5 -44.33 -15.85 -21.76
CA ILE A 5 -42.92 -15.59 -22.09
C ILE A 5 -42.49 -14.17 -21.69
N ARG A 6 -43.35 -13.16 -21.91
CA ARG A 6 -43.09 -11.78 -21.47
C ARG A 6 -42.95 -11.66 -19.95
N ILE A 7 -43.81 -12.33 -19.19
CA ILE A 7 -43.75 -12.30 -17.71
C ILE A 7 -42.44 -12.93 -17.20
N ILE A 8 -41.98 -14.03 -17.81
CA ILE A 8 -40.71 -14.68 -17.43
C ILE A 8 -39.51 -13.77 -17.73
N LEU A 9 -39.51 -13.06 -18.86
CA LEU A 9 -38.45 -12.11 -19.21
C LEU A 9 -38.39 -10.92 -18.23
N TYR A 10 -39.55 -10.40 -17.81
CA TYR A 10 -39.59 -9.33 -16.81
C TYR A 10 -39.10 -9.82 -15.44
N ALA A 11 -39.49 -11.03 -15.02
CA ALA A 11 -39.03 -11.62 -13.76
C ALA A 11 -37.51 -11.84 -13.76
N LEU A 12 -36.94 -12.30 -14.87
CA LEU A 12 -35.50 -12.54 -15.00
C LEU A 12 -34.69 -11.22 -14.93
N SER A 13 -35.19 -10.15 -15.57
CA SER A 13 -34.59 -8.82 -15.51
C SER A 13 -34.61 -8.23 -14.08
N PHE A 14 -35.70 -8.46 -13.34
CA PHE A 14 -35.82 -8.00 -11.95
C PHE A 14 -34.84 -8.73 -11.02
N VAL A 15 -34.65 -10.04 -11.22
CA VAL A 15 -33.68 -10.86 -10.47
C VAL A 15 -32.24 -10.43 -10.78
N SER A 16 -31.91 -10.15 -12.05
CA SER A 16 -30.56 -9.67 -12.39
C SER A 16 -30.24 -8.29 -11.81
N CYS A 17 -31.23 -7.40 -11.75
CA CYS A 17 -31.07 -6.06 -11.19
C CYS A 17 -30.82 -6.10 -9.67
N SER A 18 -31.58 -6.93 -8.95
CA SER A 18 -31.40 -7.11 -7.50
C SER A 18 -30.07 -7.79 -7.14
N LEU A 19 -29.58 -8.73 -7.96
CA LEU A 19 -28.25 -9.32 -7.77
C LEU A 19 -27.12 -8.30 -7.90
N SER A 20 -27.23 -7.37 -8.87
CA SER A 20 -26.24 -6.30 -9.08
C SER A 20 -26.16 -5.34 -7.89
N GLN A 21 -27.29 -5.04 -7.23
CA GLN A 21 -27.33 -4.15 -6.06
C GLN A 21 -26.62 -4.78 -4.85
N ILE A 22 -26.75 -6.09 -4.66
CA ILE A 22 -26.11 -6.80 -3.55
C ILE A 22 -24.58 -6.83 -3.72
N ILE A 23 -24.09 -7.02 -4.95
CA ILE A 23 -22.65 -7.03 -5.25
C ILE A 23 -22.03 -5.65 -4.97
N LEU A 24 -22.68 -4.57 -5.41
CA LEU A 24 -22.22 -3.20 -5.18
C LEU A 24 -22.14 -2.86 -3.67
N ALA A 25 -23.16 -3.25 -2.89
CA ALA A 25 -23.17 -3.00 -1.44
C ALA A 25 -22.06 -3.75 -0.68
N LYS A 26 -21.65 -4.93 -1.17
CA LYS A 26 -20.58 -5.73 -0.55
C LYS A 26 -19.21 -5.11 -0.76
N GLU A 27 -18.97 -4.49 -1.91
CA GLU A 27 -17.71 -3.80 -2.22
C GLU A 27 -17.49 -2.58 -1.31
N THR A 28 -18.56 -1.85 -0.96
CA THR A 28 -18.49 -0.68 -0.08
C THR A 28 -18.08 -1.03 1.36
N LEU A 29 -18.52 -2.18 1.89
CA LEU A 29 -18.22 -2.58 3.27
C LEU A 29 -16.76 -2.99 3.50
N ILE A 30 -16.05 -3.42 2.45
CA ILE A 30 -14.63 -3.79 2.54
C ILE A 30 -13.75 -2.53 2.63
N SER A 31 -14.25 -1.37 2.17
CA SER A 31 -13.49 -0.12 2.14
C SER A 31 -13.50 0.69 3.44
N ASP A 32 -14.40 0.40 4.39
CA ASP A 32 -14.70 1.33 5.50
C ASP A 32 -14.35 0.79 6.89
N THR A 33 -13.45 -0.19 6.98
CA THR A 33 -12.95 -0.61 8.29
C THR A 33 -11.99 0.46 8.83
N PRO A 34 -12.24 1.02 10.04
CA PRO A 34 -11.35 2.01 10.62
C PRO A 34 -9.94 1.42 10.79
N SER A 35 -8.95 2.06 10.17
CA SER A 35 -7.55 1.63 10.27
C SER A 35 -6.89 2.22 11.51
N ILE A 36 -6.18 1.39 12.25
CA ILE A 36 -5.38 1.77 13.42
C ILE A 36 -3.92 1.86 12.99
N THR A 37 -3.19 2.86 13.48
CA THR A 37 -1.76 3.05 13.27
C THR A 37 -1.03 3.25 14.58
N VAL A 38 0.23 2.78 14.65
CA VAL A 38 1.13 2.91 15.81
C VAL A 38 2.43 3.64 15.42
N THR A 39 2.68 3.83 14.12
CA THR A 39 3.99 4.28 13.61
C THR A 39 4.37 5.70 14.01
N GLY A 40 3.40 6.63 14.06
CA GLY A 40 3.66 8.05 14.37
C GLY A 40 3.81 8.31 15.87
N THR A 41 2.88 7.80 16.68
CA THR A 41 2.76 8.11 18.11
C THR A 41 3.35 7.05 19.04
N ARG A 42 3.66 5.85 18.52
CA ARG A 42 3.93 4.64 19.31
C ARG A 42 2.77 4.18 20.22
N GLU A 43 1.58 4.72 19.99
CA GLU A 43 0.34 4.33 20.66
C GLU A 43 -0.70 3.95 19.60
N GLU A 44 -1.58 3.00 19.92
CA GLU A 44 -2.68 2.63 19.03
C GLU A 44 -3.64 3.82 18.87
N THR A 45 -3.68 4.37 17.65
CA THR A 45 -4.52 5.53 17.31
C THR A 45 -5.25 5.28 16.00
N LEU A 46 -6.47 5.80 15.89
CA LEU A 46 -7.20 5.75 14.63
C LEU A 46 -6.47 6.62 13.61
N ARG A 47 -6.24 6.09 12.40
CA ARG A 47 -5.59 6.85 11.31
C ARG A 47 -6.35 8.13 10.96
N ALA A 48 -7.67 8.13 11.15
CA ALA A 48 -8.53 9.31 10.97
C ALA A 48 -8.29 10.42 12.01
N GLU A 49 -7.69 10.08 13.16
CA GLU A 49 -7.44 11.00 14.28
C GLU A 49 -5.97 11.44 14.35
N THR A 50 -5.08 10.84 13.54
CA THR A 50 -3.66 11.23 13.47
C THR A 50 -3.43 12.41 12.52
N SER A 51 -2.67 13.42 12.96
CA SER A 51 -2.34 14.63 12.17
C SER A 51 -1.25 14.42 11.11
N GLU A 52 -0.86 13.18 10.81
CA GLU A 52 0.23 12.82 9.91
C GLU A 52 -0.27 11.98 8.74
N THR A 53 0.34 12.11 7.57
CA THR A 53 0.06 11.21 6.45
C THR A 53 0.83 9.91 6.65
N THR A 54 0.12 8.82 6.88
CA THR A 54 0.68 7.47 6.92
C THR A 54 0.04 6.60 5.83
N ASP A 55 0.88 5.85 5.12
CA ASP A 55 0.45 4.88 4.13
C ASP A 55 0.86 3.48 4.56
N ARG A 56 0.09 2.47 4.13
CA ARG A 56 0.31 1.07 4.48
C ARG A 56 0.25 0.23 3.22
N ILE A 57 1.24 -0.63 3.07
CA ILE A 57 1.23 -1.66 2.02
C ILE A 57 0.87 -2.98 2.68
N ASP A 58 -0.21 -3.58 2.17
CA ASP A 58 -0.77 -4.81 2.72
C ASP A 58 0.09 -6.01 2.35
N LYS A 59 0.09 -7.02 3.22
CA LYS A 59 0.88 -8.24 3.02
C LYS A 59 0.49 -8.94 1.71
N GLU A 60 -0.78 -8.92 1.36
CA GLU A 60 -1.35 -9.49 0.14
C GLU A 60 -0.73 -8.86 -1.11
N ILE A 61 -0.57 -7.53 -1.12
CA ILE A 61 0.06 -6.79 -2.22
C ILE A 61 1.52 -7.21 -2.39
N ILE A 62 2.26 -7.38 -1.28
CA ILE A 62 3.66 -7.81 -1.30
C ILE A 62 3.77 -9.24 -1.84
N LEU A 63 2.90 -10.15 -1.38
CA LEU A 63 2.88 -11.55 -1.81
C LEU A 63 2.50 -11.71 -3.28
N GLU A 64 1.59 -10.87 -3.78
CA GLU A 64 1.17 -10.86 -5.19
C GLU A 64 2.25 -10.26 -6.09
N THR A 65 2.81 -9.12 -5.67
CA THR A 65 3.84 -8.41 -6.46
C THR A 65 5.13 -9.22 -6.55
N LYS A 66 5.49 -9.99 -5.51
CA LYS A 66 6.76 -10.73 -5.41
C LYS A 66 7.95 -9.86 -5.81
N PRO A 67 8.14 -8.71 -5.14
CA PRO A 67 9.08 -7.71 -5.58
C PRO A 67 10.50 -8.27 -5.60
N ALA A 68 11.19 -8.03 -6.71
CA ALA A 68 12.59 -8.39 -6.84
C ALA A 68 13.46 -7.32 -6.17
N HIS A 69 13.03 -6.06 -6.19
CA HIS A 69 13.72 -4.92 -5.57
C HIS A 69 12.74 -4.03 -4.76
N PRO A 70 13.18 -3.35 -3.67
CA PRO A 70 12.31 -2.50 -2.84
C PRO A 70 11.53 -1.41 -3.60
N SER A 71 12.08 -0.89 -4.70
CA SER A 71 11.40 0.12 -5.54
C SER A 71 10.05 -0.34 -6.04
N GLU A 72 9.91 -1.63 -6.35
CA GLU A 72 8.65 -2.17 -6.87
C GLU A 72 7.52 -2.00 -5.85
N ILE A 73 7.81 -2.06 -4.56
CA ILE A 73 6.80 -1.86 -3.52
C ILE A 73 6.69 -0.39 -3.13
N MET A 74 7.82 0.25 -2.84
CA MET A 74 7.84 1.58 -2.24
C MET A 74 7.30 2.67 -3.18
N GLU A 75 7.46 2.52 -4.50
CA GLU A 75 6.94 3.48 -5.48
C GLU A 75 5.42 3.47 -5.64
N ARG A 76 4.73 2.48 -5.05
CA ARG A 76 3.25 2.48 -4.97
C ARG A 76 2.74 3.51 -3.95
N VAL A 77 3.60 4.00 -3.05
CA VAL A 77 3.24 5.03 -2.06
C VAL A 77 3.39 6.42 -2.67
N PRO A 78 2.35 7.27 -2.64
CA PRO A 78 2.40 8.61 -3.22
C PRO A 78 3.51 9.47 -2.59
N GLY A 79 4.36 10.03 -3.45
CA GLY A 79 5.47 10.90 -3.05
C GLY A 79 6.71 10.15 -2.56
N VAL A 80 6.76 8.83 -2.73
CA VAL A 80 7.96 8.01 -2.52
C VAL A 80 8.52 7.60 -3.89
N HIS A 81 9.84 7.75 -4.06
CA HIS A 81 10.55 7.29 -5.24
C HIS A 81 11.88 6.65 -4.83
N ILE A 82 12.23 5.53 -5.47
CA ILE A 82 13.45 4.78 -5.21
C ILE A 82 14.25 4.70 -6.51
N ASN A 83 15.35 5.44 -6.58
CA ASN A 83 16.24 5.40 -7.73
C ASN A 83 17.34 4.34 -7.55
N VAL A 84 17.52 3.46 -8.54
CA VAL A 84 18.52 2.38 -8.50
C VAL A 84 19.88 2.90 -8.94
N THR A 85 20.92 2.79 -8.11
CA THR A 85 22.25 3.38 -8.34
C THR A 85 23.22 2.47 -9.08
N GLY A 86 22.76 1.80 -10.14
CA GLY A 86 23.61 0.94 -10.99
C GLY A 86 23.62 -0.54 -10.61
N GLY A 87 22.60 -1.02 -9.91
CA GLY A 87 22.35 -2.44 -9.65
C GLY A 87 21.85 -2.66 -8.23
N GLU A 88 22.82 -2.85 -7.34
CA GLU A 88 22.67 -3.32 -5.96
C GLU A 88 22.27 -2.19 -4.95
N GLY A 89 22.51 -0.91 -5.27
CA GLY A 89 22.21 0.22 -4.37
C GLY A 89 20.95 1.02 -4.76
N HIS A 90 20.45 1.82 -3.82
CA HIS A 90 19.31 2.72 -4.06
C HIS A 90 19.45 4.10 -3.39
N MET A 91 18.78 5.09 -3.97
CA MET A 91 18.53 6.41 -3.38
C MET A 91 17.05 6.58 -3.15
N THR A 92 16.66 6.93 -1.94
CA THR A 92 15.25 7.16 -1.61
C THR A 92 14.93 8.64 -1.56
N SER A 93 13.81 8.99 -2.17
CA SER A 93 13.22 10.31 -2.04
C SER A 93 11.80 10.18 -1.50
N ILE A 94 11.50 10.93 -0.45
CA ILE A 94 10.16 11.04 0.13
C ILE A 94 9.81 12.53 0.17
N ARG A 95 8.90 12.95 -0.72
CA ARG A 95 8.39 14.34 -0.83
C ARG A 95 9.52 15.40 -0.93
N GLN A 96 10.63 15.05 -1.58
CA GLN A 96 11.79 15.92 -1.77
C GLN A 96 12.41 15.72 -3.17
N PRO A 97 13.33 16.59 -3.62
CA PRO A 97 14.15 16.30 -4.79
C PRO A 97 15.02 15.05 -4.59
N ILE A 98 15.37 14.36 -5.68
CA ILE A 98 16.31 13.24 -5.63
C ILE A 98 17.66 13.77 -5.15
N SER A 99 18.14 13.26 -4.01
CA SER A 99 19.41 13.67 -3.43
C SER A 99 20.04 12.52 -2.63
N THR A 100 21.32 12.67 -2.31
CA THR A 100 22.03 11.80 -1.35
C THR A 100 22.01 12.39 0.07
N SER A 101 21.02 13.25 0.37
CA SER A 101 20.88 13.82 1.70
C SER A 101 20.21 12.82 2.64
N PRO A 102 20.66 12.70 3.91
CA PRO A 102 20.15 11.74 4.87
C PRO A 102 18.85 12.21 5.53
N LEU A 103 17.79 12.35 4.73
CA LEU A 103 16.51 12.96 5.15
C LEU A 103 15.41 11.93 5.43
N TYR A 104 15.77 10.64 5.51
CA TYR A 104 14.85 9.53 5.72
C TYR A 104 15.52 8.43 6.56
N LEU A 105 14.70 7.55 7.11
CA LEU A 105 15.14 6.38 7.89
C LEU A 105 14.37 5.15 7.44
N TYR A 106 15.04 3.99 7.50
CA TYR A 106 14.40 2.68 7.43
C TYR A 106 14.33 2.12 8.84
N LEU A 107 13.14 1.66 9.21
CA LEU A 107 12.88 1.12 10.53
C LEU A 107 12.37 -0.31 10.38
N GLU A 108 12.91 -1.20 11.20
CA GLU A 108 12.37 -2.54 11.42
C GLU A 108 11.78 -2.55 12.84
N ASP A 109 10.50 -2.89 12.97
CA ASP A 109 9.78 -2.88 14.25
C ASP A 109 9.93 -1.57 15.06
N GLY A 110 9.99 -0.44 14.35
CA GLY A 110 10.12 0.90 14.97
C GLY A 110 11.54 1.27 15.40
N ILE A 111 12.54 0.42 15.12
CA ILE A 111 13.96 0.65 15.40
C ILE A 111 14.67 0.97 14.09
N PRO A 112 15.42 2.09 14.01
CA PRO A 112 16.13 2.44 12.78
C PRO A 112 17.24 1.43 12.51
N THR A 113 17.35 0.98 11.26
CA THR A 113 18.40 0.02 10.85
C THR A 113 19.78 0.66 10.95
N ARG A 114 19.88 1.99 10.78
CA ARG A 114 21.12 2.77 10.89
C ARG A 114 20.89 4.15 11.54
N SER A 115 21.98 4.77 12.00
CA SER A 115 21.95 6.10 12.62
C SER A 115 21.44 7.19 11.69
N THR A 116 20.75 8.18 12.24
CA THR A 116 20.27 9.35 11.50
C THR A 116 21.44 10.19 10.96
N GLY A 117 21.21 10.96 9.89
CA GLY A 117 22.19 11.91 9.38
C GLY A 117 23.31 11.33 8.51
N PHE A 118 23.24 10.04 8.14
CA PHE A 118 24.16 9.42 7.18
C PHE A 118 23.42 8.78 6.00
N PHE A 119 23.76 9.20 4.79
CA PHE A 119 23.21 8.59 3.58
C PHE A 119 23.95 7.28 3.30
N ASN A 120 23.19 6.26 2.93
CA ASN A 120 23.73 4.97 2.59
C ASN A 120 22.89 4.35 1.46
N HIS A 121 23.53 4.06 0.33
CA HIS A 121 22.89 3.44 -0.82
C HIS A 121 22.52 1.97 -0.59
N ASN A 122 23.10 1.36 0.45
CA ASN A 122 22.94 -0.03 0.86
C ASN A 122 22.10 -0.15 2.15
N ALA A 123 21.29 0.86 2.44
CA ALA A 123 20.52 0.99 3.68
C ALA A 123 19.53 -0.14 3.96
N LEU A 124 19.14 -0.88 2.91
CA LEU A 124 18.19 -1.97 3.00
C LEU A 124 18.87 -3.36 3.02
N TYR A 125 20.20 -3.44 2.89
CA TYR A 125 20.95 -4.72 2.85
C TYR A 125 20.76 -5.56 4.11
N GLU A 126 20.57 -4.89 5.24
CA GLU A 126 20.45 -5.50 6.56
C GLU A 126 19.00 -5.90 6.87
N VAL A 127 18.06 -5.63 5.96
CA VAL A 127 16.64 -5.90 6.11
C VAL A 127 16.26 -7.10 5.24
N ASN A 128 15.33 -7.93 5.69
CA ASN A 128 14.95 -9.17 5.01
C ASN A 128 14.07 -8.92 3.77
N VAL A 129 14.62 -8.24 2.76
CA VAL A 129 13.97 -7.93 1.48
C VAL A 129 14.83 -8.48 0.32
N PRO A 130 14.24 -9.24 -0.64
CA PRO A 130 14.96 -9.73 -1.81
C PRO A 130 15.62 -8.61 -2.62
N GLN A 131 16.83 -8.86 -3.15
CA GLN A 131 17.72 -7.89 -3.83
C GLN A 131 17.72 -6.50 -3.20
N ALA A 132 17.65 -6.45 -1.88
CA ALA A 132 18.03 -5.26 -1.17
C ALA A 132 19.54 -5.05 -1.23
N SER A 133 20.31 -6.14 -1.44
CA SER A 133 21.74 -6.13 -1.79
C SER A 133 21.96 -5.62 -3.18
#